data_AF-A0A947EKD7-F1
#
_entry.id   AF-A0A947EKD7-F1
#
_cell.length_a   1.000
_cell.length_b   1.000
_cell.length_c   1.000
_cell.angle_alpha   90.00
_cell.angle_beta   90.00
_cell.angle_gamma   90.00
#
_symmetry.space_group_name_H-M   'P 1'
#
loop_
_entity.id
_entity.type
_entity.pdbx_description
1 polymer ?
#
loop_
_entity_poly.entity_id
_entity_poly.type
_entity_poly.pdbx_seq_one_letter_code
_entity_poly.pdbx_strand_id
1 'polypeptide(L)'
;MRTFSTLSKSLIVLFMVGILIVSCKQQAEETAGVMEETTEKARMYDISSNEEAHIEMAVNYVNALMANDTALARTYVADSYWDYGPGAKDSVALDDFLAGVIARSANRTDQDAGIFFNNALVANEGPLAGEWVSVWGNYSAKEGDYRYDVPWHRVFRIEEGKIVMSRVWYDRLSPSMDMGAVQVVEEE
;
A
#
# COMPACT_ATOMS: atom_id res chain seq x y z
N MET A 1 -16.48 -55.38 61.02
CA MET A 1 -15.82 -55.62 59.72
C MET A 1 -16.83 -55.28 58.62
N ARG A 2 -16.79 -54.07 58.05
CA ARG A 2 -16.54 -53.71 56.63
C ARG A 2 -17.71 -52.78 56.25
N THR A 3 -17.64 -51.66 55.54
CA THR A 3 -16.64 -50.94 54.74
C THR A 3 -17.28 -49.57 54.45
N PHE A 4 -16.91 -48.50 55.17
CA PHE A 4 -17.42 -47.14 54.94
C PHE A 4 -16.34 -46.19 54.38
N SER A 5 -15.21 -46.70 53.90
CA SER A 5 -14.02 -45.90 53.55
C SER A 5 -13.84 -45.55 52.06
N THR A 6 -14.75 -45.99 51.18
CA THR A 6 -14.59 -45.80 49.73
C THR A 6 -15.42 -44.66 49.14
N LEU A 7 -16.58 -44.30 49.71
CA LEU A 7 -17.43 -43.24 49.15
C LEU A 7 -16.83 -41.82 49.34
N SER A 8 -16.09 -41.61 50.43
CA SER A 8 -15.46 -40.32 50.76
C SER A 8 -14.27 -39.96 49.85
N LYS A 9 -13.56 -40.97 49.31
CA LYS A 9 -12.37 -40.73 48.46
C LYS A 9 -12.74 -40.36 47.03
N SER A 10 -13.84 -40.89 46.49
CA SER A 10 -14.28 -40.58 45.13
C SER A 10 -14.84 -39.15 44.97
N LEU A 11 -15.46 -38.60 46.02
CA LEU A 11 -16.02 -37.24 45.98
C LEU A 11 -14.92 -36.16 46.01
N ILE A 12 -13.83 -36.40 46.73
CA ILE A 12 -12.68 -35.49 46.82
C ILE A 12 -11.91 -35.44 45.49
N VAL A 13 -11.78 -36.57 44.80
CA VAL A 13 -11.13 -36.63 43.48
C VAL A 13 -11.95 -35.89 42.42
N LEU A 14 -13.28 -36.00 42.43
CA LEU A 14 -14.14 -35.26 41.49
C LEU A 14 -14.10 -33.74 41.73
N PHE A 15 -14.01 -33.29 42.99
CA PHE A 15 -13.94 -31.87 43.30
C PHE A 15 -12.58 -31.24 42.90
N MET A 16 -11.47 -31.97 43.06
CA MET A 16 -10.15 -31.49 42.61
C MET A 16 -10.01 -31.43 41.08
N VAL A 17 -10.61 -32.37 40.34
CA VAL A 17 -10.59 -32.34 38.87
C VAL A 17 -11.43 -31.16 38.33
N GLY A 18 -12.56 -30.84 38.97
CA GLY A 18 -13.37 -29.68 38.61
C GLY A 18 -12.64 -28.34 38.76
N ILE A 19 -11.87 -28.16 39.85
CA ILE A 19 -11.08 -26.93 40.09
C ILE A 19 -9.95 -26.77 39.07
N LEU A 20 -9.29 -27.86 38.68
CA LEU A 20 -8.23 -27.83 37.66
C LEU A 20 -8.76 -27.44 36.27
N ILE A 21 -9.96 -27.91 35.91
CA ILE A 21 -10.56 -27.60 34.60
C ILE A 21 -11.05 -26.14 34.54
N VAL A 22 -11.60 -25.60 35.65
CA VAL A 22 -12.04 -24.19 35.71
C VAL A 22 -10.84 -23.23 35.71
N SER A 23 -9.77 -23.55 36.45
CA SER A 23 -8.56 -22.72 36.48
C SER A 23 -7.86 -22.66 35.11
N CYS A 24 -7.83 -23.76 34.36
CA CYS A 24 -7.21 -23.76 33.03
C CYS A 24 -8.00 -22.96 31.99
N LYS A 25 -9.34 -22.91 32.08
CA LYS A 25 -10.15 -22.10 31.15
C LYS A 25 -10.00 -20.61 31.40
N GLN A 26 -10.01 -20.19 32.67
CA GLN A 26 -9.91 -18.78 33.03
C GLN A 26 -8.54 -18.19 32.65
N GLN A 27 -7.46 -18.96 32.84
CA GLN A 27 -6.13 -18.53 32.41
C GLN A 27 -6.00 -18.46 30.88
N ALA A 28 -6.65 -19.36 30.12
CA ALA A 28 -6.62 -19.30 28.66
C ALA A 28 -7.38 -18.09 28.10
N GLU A 29 -8.53 -17.73 28.67
CA GLU A 29 -9.31 -16.55 28.27
C GLU A 29 -8.59 -15.23 28.61
N GLU A 30 -7.95 -15.16 29.78
CA GLU A 30 -7.19 -13.97 30.21
C GLU A 30 -5.91 -13.78 29.37
N THR A 31 -5.23 -14.87 29.01
CA THR A 31 -4.05 -14.80 28.13
C THR A 31 -4.43 -14.45 26.69
N ALA A 32 -5.56 -14.94 26.19
CA ALA A 32 -6.08 -14.59 24.86
C ALA A 32 -6.47 -13.10 24.79
N GLY A 33 -7.18 -12.59 25.81
CA GLY A 33 -7.56 -11.17 25.87
C GLY A 33 -6.36 -10.23 25.95
N VAL A 34 -5.32 -10.57 26.72
CA VAL A 34 -4.08 -9.79 26.79
C VAL A 34 -3.31 -9.83 25.46
N MET A 35 -3.29 -10.97 24.76
CA MET A 35 -2.64 -11.08 23.44
C MET A 35 -3.37 -10.27 22.36
N GLU A 36 -4.71 -10.26 22.36
CA GLU A 36 -5.53 -9.47 21.42
C GLU A 36 -5.34 -7.96 21.66
N GLU A 37 -5.38 -7.50 22.91
CA GLU A 37 -5.19 -6.08 23.25
C GLU A 37 -3.76 -5.58 22.93
N THR A 38 -2.75 -6.42 23.11
CA THR A 38 -1.35 -6.06 22.81
C THR A 38 -1.04 -6.05 21.32
N THR A 39 -1.71 -6.87 20.50
CA THR A 39 -1.54 -6.86 19.05
C THR A 39 -2.30 -5.71 18.38
N GLU A 40 -3.46 -5.31 18.90
CA GLU A 40 -4.18 -4.12 18.43
C GLU A 40 -3.37 -2.83 18.67
N LYS A 41 -2.77 -2.67 19.87
CA LYS A 41 -1.86 -1.56 20.19
C LYS A 41 -0.56 -1.52 19.37
N ALA A 42 -0.22 -2.57 18.63
CA ALA A 42 0.98 -2.64 17.80
C ALA A 42 0.73 -2.41 16.30
N ARG A 43 -0.53 -2.23 15.86
CA ARG A 43 -0.84 -1.97 14.44
C ARG A 43 -0.59 -0.52 14.08
N MET A 44 0.51 -0.31 13.35
CA MET A 44 0.87 1.01 12.79
C MET A 44 -0.09 1.48 11.69
N TYR A 45 -0.88 0.57 11.12
CA TYR A 45 -1.85 0.84 10.08
C TYR A 45 -3.03 -0.13 10.12
N ASP A 46 -4.14 0.28 9.53
CA ASP A 46 -5.30 -0.54 9.23
C ASP A 46 -5.69 -0.42 7.75
N ILE A 47 -6.61 -1.29 7.30
CA ILE A 47 -7.26 -1.11 5.99
C ILE A 47 -8.15 0.13 6.08
N SER A 48 -8.08 0.99 5.06
CA SER A 48 -8.88 2.21 5.03
C SER A 48 -10.38 1.88 5.02
N SER A 49 -11.18 2.55 5.85
CA SER A 49 -12.65 2.47 5.75
C SER A 49 -13.20 3.07 4.45
N ASN A 50 -12.36 3.81 3.71
CA ASN A 50 -12.67 4.43 2.42
C ASN A 50 -11.97 3.70 1.26
N GLU A 51 -11.54 2.44 1.47
CA GLU A 51 -10.64 1.71 0.57
C GLU A 51 -11.09 1.74 -0.89
N GLU A 52 -12.33 1.32 -1.19
CA GLU A 52 -12.84 1.26 -2.56
C GLU A 52 -12.81 2.63 -3.25
N ALA A 53 -13.27 3.67 -2.56
CA ALA A 53 -13.33 5.03 -3.10
C ALA A 53 -11.93 5.62 -3.33
N HIS A 54 -11.00 5.39 -2.40
CA HIS A 54 -9.62 5.86 -2.51
C HIS A 54 -8.86 5.13 -3.63
N ILE A 55 -9.03 3.81 -3.74
CA ILE A 55 -8.46 3.02 -4.85
C ILE A 55 -9.04 3.50 -6.18
N GLU A 56 -10.36 3.65 -6.30
CA GLU A 56 -11.00 4.11 -7.52
C GLU A 56 -10.47 5.47 -7.96
N MET A 57 -10.37 6.43 -7.03
CA MET A 57 -9.79 7.75 -7.31
C MET A 57 -8.34 7.67 -7.81
N ALA A 58 -7.48 6.89 -7.13
CA ALA A 58 -6.08 6.76 -7.49
C ALA A 58 -5.89 6.08 -8.86
N VAL A 59 -6.66 5.01 -9.12
CA VAL A 59 -6.65 4.30 -10.41
C VAL A 59 -7.17 5.20 -11.53
N ASN A 60 -8.28 5.91 -11.30
CA ASN A 60 -8.82 6.84 -12.30
C ASN A 60 -7.88 8.01 -12.58
N TYR A 61 -7.17 8.51 -11.57
CA TYR A 61 -6.09 9.48 -11.76
C TYR A 61 -4.99 8.94 -12.67
N VAL A 62 -4.47 7.73 -12.40
CA VAL A 62 -3.44 7.10 -13.25
C VAL A 62 -3.94 6.90 -14.68
N ASN A 63 -5.17 6.41 -14.85
CA ASN A 63 -5.77 6.19 -16.17
C ASN A 63 -5.97 7.51 -16.93
N ALA A 64 -6.37 8.58 -16.25
CA ALA A 64 -6.45 9.91 -16.86
C ALA A 64 -5.08 10.40 -17.36
N LEU A 65 -3.99 10.13 -16.61
CA LEU A 65 -2.63 10.43 -17.08
C LEU A 65 -2.26 9.61 -18.32
N MET A 66 -2.60 8.32 -18.38
CA MET A 66 -2.33 7.47 -19.56
C MET A 66 -3.12 7.93 -20.79
N ALA A 67 -4.35 8.41 -20.58
CA ALA A 67 -5.21 8.96 -21.62
C ALA A 67 -4.83 10.40 -22.03
N ASN A 68 -3.81 11.00 -21.40
CA ASN A 68 -3.45 12.42 -21.55
C ASN A 68 -4.58 13.40 -21.20
N ASP A 69 -5.57 12.97 -20.41
CA ASP A 69 -6.67 13.81 -19.95
C ASP A 69 -6.27 14.56 -18.67
N THR A 70 -5.43 15.58 -18.85
CA THR A 70 -4.91 16.39 -17.75
C THR A 70 -6.00 17.21 -17.04
N ALA A 71 -7.11 17.50 -17.73
CA ALA A 71 -8.26 18.16 -17.14
C ALA A 71 -8.96 17.23 -16.14
N LEU A 72 -9.23 15.98 -16.53
CA LEU A 72 -9.77 14.96 -15.64
C LEU A 72 -8.80 14.63 -14.50
N ALA A 73 -7.52 14.45 -14.79
CA ALA A 73 -6.50 14.16 -13.78
C ALA A 73 -6.48 15.24 -12.67
N ARG A 74 -6.59 16.52 -13.04
CA ARG A 74 -6.66 17.64 -12.09
C ARG A 74 -7.85 17.54 -11.13
N THR A 75 -8.94 16.90 -11.53
CA THR A 75 -10.12 16.75 -10.67
C THR A 75 -9.91 15.81 -9.49
N TYR A 76 -8.88 14.96 -9.50
CA TYR A 76 -8.59 14.00 -8.42
C TYR A 76 -7.58 14.51 -7.38
N VAL A 77 -6.84 15.56 -7.71
CA VAL A 77 -5.75 16.10 -6.88
C VAL A 77 -6.17 17.41 -6.22
N ALA A 78 -5.51 17.75 -5.12
CA ALA A 78 -5.63 19.06 -4.48
C ALA A 78 -4.77 20.12 -5.20
N ASP A 79 -5.10 21.40 -5.06
CA ASP A 79 -4.29 22.50 -5.61
C ASP A 79 -2.87 22.54 -5.04
N SER A 80 -2.69 22.04 -3.81
CA SER A 80 -1.40 21.91 -3.14
C SER A 80 -0.62 20.65 -3.52
N TYR A 81 -1.02 19.94 -4.58
CA TYR A 81 -0.41 18.66 -4.95
C TYR A 81 1.07 18.77 -5.34
N TRP A 82 1.85 17.80 -4.87
CA TRP A 82 3.24 17.58 -5.29
C TRP A 82 3.48 16.12 -5.71
N ASP A 83 4.14 15.95 -6.86
CA ASP A 83 4.67 14.67 -7.33
C ASP A 83 6.12 14.53 -6.89
N TYR A 84 6.50 13.33 -6.44
CA TYR A 84 7.86 13.00 -6.04
C TYR A 84 8.39 11.78 -6.80
N GLY A 85 9.69 11.79 -7.07
CA GLY A 85 10.40 10.66 -7.64
C GLY A 85 10.57 10.71 -9.17
N PRO A 86 11.15 9.64 -9.73
CA PRO A 86 11.64 8.46 -9.02
C PRO A 86 13.01 8.67 -8.35
N GLY A 87 13.73 9.76 -8.64
CA GLY A 87 14.93 10.12 -7.89
C GLY A 87 14.59 10.56 -6.46
N ALA A 88 15.49 10.31 -5.52
CA ALA A 88 15.23 10.59 -4.09
C ALA A 88 14.92 12.07 -3.79
N LYS A 89 15.43 12.99 -4.61
CA LYS A 89 15.25 14.45 -4.51
C LYS A 89 14.37 15.03 -5.62
N ASP A 90 13.81 14.18 -6.48
CA ASP A 90 12.97 14.63 -7.57
C ASP A 90 11.60 15.04 -6.99
N SER A 91 11.17 16.26 -7.27
CA SER A 91 9.87 16.77 -6.88
C SER A 91 9.38 17.79 -7.90
N VAL A 92 8.08 17.81 -8.17
CA VAL A 92 7.49 18.74 -9.14
C VAL A 92 6.05 19.10 -8.74
N ALA A 93 5.68 20.36 -8.92
CA ALA A 93 4.31 20.84 -8.67
C ALA A 93 3.36 20.33 -9.76
N LEU A 94 2.04 20.35 -9.48
CA LEU A 94 1.02 19.79 -10.37
C LEU A 94 1.10 20.28 -11.82
N ASP A 95 1.21 21.60 -12.03
CA ASP A 95 1.15 22.17 -13.38
C ASP A 95 2.35 21.73 -14.23
N ASP A 96 3.55 21.77 -13.66
CA ASP A 96 4.78 21.30 -14.32
C ASP A 96 4.75 19.79 -14.53
N PHE A 97 4.19 19.03 -13.58
CA PHE A 97 4.01 17.59 -13.72
C PHE A 97 3.13 17.25 -14.93
N LEU A 98 1.95 17.87 -15.02
CA LEU A 98 0.99 17.64 -16.10
C LEU A 98 1.54 18.11 -17.46
N ALA A 99 2.25 19.24 -17.49
CA ALA A 99 2.94 19.69 -18.70
C ALA A 99 4.00 18.67 -19.15
N GLY A 100 4.76 18.11 -18.19
CA GLY A 100 5.72 17.04 -18.45
C GLY A 100 5.08 15.75 -18.94
N VAL A 101 3.88 15.40 -18.45
CA VAL A 101 3.10 14.24 -18.95
C VAL A 101 2.81 14.43 -20.42
N ILE A 102 2.21 15.56 -20.82
CA ILE A 102 1.90 15.89 -22.23
C ILE A 102 3.15 15.87 -23.11
N ALA A 103 4.25 16.46 -22.64
CA ALA A 103 5.49 16.51 -23.40
C ALA A 103 6.07 15.11 -23.66
N ARG A 104 6.01 14.20 -22.67
CA ARG A 104 6.48 12.82 -22.82
C ARG A 104 5.56 11.99 -23.71
N SER A 105 4.25 12.17 -23.59
CA SER A 105 3.29 11.39 -24.37
C SER A 105 3.20 11.80 -25.83
N ALA A 106 3.68 12.98 -26.21
CA ALA A 106 3.75 13.41 -27.61
C ALA A 106 4.53 12.45 -28.53
N ASN A 107 5.51 11.73 -27.98
CA ASN A 107 6.35 10.78 -28.73
C ASN A 107 5.97 9.31 -28.48
N ARG A 108 4.91 9.06 -27.69
CA ARG A 108 4.55 7.71 -27.24
C ARG A 108 3.17 7.30 -27.73
N THR A 109 3.05 6.07 -28.20
CA THR A 109 1.77 5.44 -28.55
C THR A 109 1.53 4.20 -27.68
N ASP A 110 0.29 3.69 -27.70
CA ASP A 110 -0.10 2.45 -27.00
C ASP A 110 0.28 2.45 -25.52
N GLN A 111 0.08 3.60 -24.86
CA GLN A 111 0.40 3.75 -23.45
C GLN A 111 -0.59 2.99 -22.58
N ASP A 112 -0.07 2.16 -21.68
CA ASP A 112 -0.84 1.44 -20.67
C ASP A 112 -0.08 1.47 -19.34
N ALA A 113 -0.80 1.75 -18.26
CA ALA A 113 -0.26 1.70 -16.92
C ALA A 113 -0.05 0.25 -16.43
N GLY A 114 -0.79 -0.72 -16.98
CA GLY A 114 -0.65 -2.13 -16.64
C GLY A 114 -0.83 -2.41 -15.15
N ILE A 115 -1.79 -1.73 -14.51
CA ILE A 115 -2.06 -1.87 -13.07
C ILE A 115 -2.46 -3.31 -12.77
N PHE A 116 -1.72 -3.97 -11.86
CA PHE A 116 -2.00 -5.36 -11.47
C PHE A 116 -2.23 -5.55 -9.97
N PHE A 117 -1.93 -4.53 -9.15
CA PHE A 117 -2.18 -4.58 -7.71
C PHE A 117 -2.38 -3.18 -7.14
N ASN A 118 -3.27 -3.06 -6.17
CA ASN A 118 -3.49 -1.84 -5.40
C ASN A 118 -4.04 -2.17 -4.01
N ASN A 119 -3.85 -1.26 -3.07
CA ASN A 119 -4.46 -1.32 -1.74
C ASN A 119 -4.59 0.10 -1.15
N ALA A 120 -5.52 0.27 -0.20
CA ALA A 120 -5.62 1.51 0.58
C ALA A 120 -5.53 1.22 2.07
N LEU A 121 -4.65 1.95 2.74
CA LEU A 121 -4.36 1.81 4.16
C LEU A 121 -4.49 3.16 4.84
N VAL A 122 -4.85 3.13 6.13
CA VAL A 122 -4.75 4.29 7.01
C VAL A 122 -3.59 4.05 7.99
N ALA A 123 -2.63 4.97 8.02
CA ALA A 123 -1.58 4.97 9.03
C ALA A 123 -2.12 5.67 10.30
N ASN A 124 -2.08 4.96 11.42
CA ASN A 124 -2.78 5.38 12.65
C ASN A 124 -2.03 6.46 13.44
N GLU A 125 -0.71 6.48 13.36
CA GLU A 125 0.13 7.37 14.16
C GLU A 125 1.44 7.77 13.46
N GLY A 126 2.14 8.73 14.08
CA GLY A 126 3.42 9.24 13.61
C GLY A 126 3.32 10.30 12.50
N PRO A 127 4.46 10.73 11.93
CA PRO A 127 4.51 11.81 10.94
C PRO A 127 3.89 11.45 9.59
N LEU A 128 3.58 10.17 9.37
CA LEU A 128 2.93 9.64 8.17
C LEU A 128 1.47 9.24 8.42
N ALA A 129 0.90 9.59 9.58
CA ALA A 129 -0.51 9.32 9.86
C ALA A 129 -1.42 9.90 8.76
N GLY A 130 -2.46 9.17 8.39
CA GLY A 130 -3.41 9.55 7.34
C GLY A 130 -3.69 8.43 6.33
N GLU A 131 -4.42 8.80 5.28
CA GLU A 131 -4.93 7.88 4.26
C GLU A 131 -3.93 7.75 3.10
N TRP A 132 -3.65 6.50 2.71
CA TRP A 132 -2.66 6.17 1.69
C TRP A 132 -3.19 5.13 0.71
N VAL A 133 -2.88 5.31 -0.57
CA VAL A 133 -3.16 4.31 -1.60
C VAL A 133 -1.86 3.93 -2.28
N SER A 134 -1.58 2.64 -2.40
CA SER A 134 -0.44 2.16 -3.17
C SER A 134 -0.95 1.45 -4.42
N VAL A 135 -0.30 1.71 -5.55
CA VAL A 135 -0.65 1.18 -6.87
C VAL A 135 0.61 0.67 -7.53
N TRP A 136 0.57 -0.59 -7.97
CA TRP A 136 1.63 -1.25 -8.71
C TRP A 136 1.14 -1.58 -10.11
N GLY A 137 2.03 -1.39 -11.05
CA GLY A 137 1.77 -1.74 -12.43
C GLY A 137 3.03 -2.02 -13.20
N ASN A 138 2.83 -2.34 -14.47
CA ASN A 138 3.89 -2.50 -15.44
C ASN A 138 3.58 -1.60 -16.63
N TYR A 139 4.27 -0.47 -16.71
CA TYR A 139 4.01 0.54 -17.72
C TYR A 139 4.53 0.05 -19.06
N SER A 140 3.70 0.16 -20.09
CA SER A 140 4.10 -0.10 -21.46
C SER A 140 3.71 1.03 -22.39
N ALA A 141 4.55 1.26 -23.40
CA ALA A 141 4.34 2.24 -24.45
C ALA A 141 5.28 1.95 -25.61
N LYS A 142 5.03 2.55 -26.76
CA LYS A 142 5.93 2.53 -27.92
C LYS A 142 6.47 3.92 -28.20
N GLU A 143 7.77 4.05 -28.40
CA GLU A 143 8.44 5.30 -28.83
C GLU A 143 9.43 4.97 -29.96
N GLY A 144 9.03 5.29 -31.20
CA GLY A 144 9.75 4.80 -32.39
C GLY A 144 9.73 3.26 -32.46
N ASP A 145 10.90 2.64 -32.57
CA ASP A 145 11.05 1.18 -32.56
C ASP A 145 11.26 0.60 -31.16
N TYR A 146 11.44 1.46 -30.14
CA TYR A 146 11.59 1.02 -28.76
C TYR A 146 10.22 0.76 -28.11
N ARG A 147 10.15 -0.30 -27.30
CA ARG A 147 8.99 -0.63 -26.48
C ARG A 147 9.38 -0.50 -25.02
N TYR A 148 8.71 0.41 -24.32
CA TYR A 148 8.77 0.48 -22.87
C TYR A 148 8.07 -0.74 -22.27
N ASP A 149 8.72 -1.31 -21.27
CA ASP A 149 8.20 -2.37 -20.39
C ASP A 149 8.84 -2.18 -19.01
N VAL A 150 8.20 -1.36 -18.17
CA VAL A 150 8.81 -0.82 -16.95
C VAL A 150 7.91 -1.04 -15.73
N PRO A 151 8.32 -1.92 -14.80
CA PRO A 151 7.63 -2.07 -13.52
C PRO A 151 7.67 -0.76 -12.74
N TRP A 152 6.54 -0.38 -12.15
CA TRP A 152 6.44 0.82 -11.35
C TRP A 152 5.58 0.60 -10.11
N HIS A 153 5.84 1.45 -9.12
CA HIS A 153 5.05 1.56 -7.90
C HIS A 153 4.78 3.04 -7.65
N ARG A 154 3.54 3.40 -7.35
CA ARG A 154 3.16 4.75 -6.96
C ARG A 154 2.34 4.70 -5.68
N VAL A 155 2.68 5.57 -4.75
CA VAL A 155 1.94 5.79 -3.51
C VAL A 155 1.31 7.17 -3.55
N PHE A 156 0.08 7.27 -3.07
CA PHE A 156 -0.70 8.50 -2.98
C PHE A 156 -1.06 8.77 -1.53
N ARG A 157 -0.94 10.02 -1.09
CA ARG A 157 -1.54 10.49 0.16
C ARG A 157 -2.86 11.18 -0.14
N ILE A 158 -3.89 10.79 0.59
CA ILE A 158 -5.23 11.32 0.45
C ILE A 158 -5.56 12.21 1.66
N GLU A 159 -6.06 13.42 1.39
CA GLU A 159 -6.62 14.31 2.40
C GLU A 159 -7.89 14.93 1.84
N GLU A 160 -8.95 15.00 2.65
CA GLU A 160 -10.23 15.62 2.28
C GLU A 160 -10.80 15.11 0.93
N GLY A 161 -10.60 13.82 0.64
CA GLY A 161 -11.07 13.18 -0.59
C GLY A 161 -10.30 13.60 -1.86
N LYS A 162 -9.08 14.13 -1.70
CA LYS A 162 -8.18 14.52 -2.79
C LYS A 162 -6.79 13.94 -2.61
N ILE A 163 -6.11 13.66 -3.70
CA ILE A 163 -4.69 13.33 -3.69
C ILE A 163 -3.89 14.61 -3.43
N VAL A 164 -3.19 14.69 -2.30
CA VAL A 164 -2.33 15.84 -1.95
C VAL A 164 -0.86 15.63 -2.29
N MET A 165 -0.45 14.38 -2.48
CA MET A 165 0.89 14.06 -2.94
C MET A 165 0.88 12.67 -3.57
N SER A 166 1.81 12.45 -4.49
CA SER A 166 2.20 11.10 -4.83
C SER A 166 3.71 10.94 -4.91
N ARG A 167 4.17 9.70 -4.76
CA ARG A 167 5.57 9.32 -4.97
C ARG A 167 5.61 8.11 -5.87
N VAL A 168 6.43 8.15 -6.91
CA VAL A 168 6.59 7.06 -7.87
C VAL A 168 8.01 6.48 -7.81
N TRP A 169 8.13 5.18 -8.04
CA TRP A 169 9.39 4.46 -8.22
C TRP A 169 9.30 3.62 -9.49
N TYR A 170 10.37 3.69 -10.30
CA TYR A 170 10.58 2.84 -11.47
C TYR A 170 12.05 2.92 -11.90
N ASP A 171 12.49 1.95 -12.69
CA ASP A 171 13.84 1.95 -13.25
C ASP A 171 13.96 2.96 -14.40
N ARG A 172 14.83 3.96 -14.23
CA ARG A 172 15.18 4.92 -15.29
C ARG A 172 16.39 4.49 -16.10
N LEU A 173 17.26 3.66 -15.54
CA LEU A 173 18.55 3.35 -16.13
C LEU A 173 18.38 2.40 -17.31
N SER A 174 17.66 1.29 -17.13
CA SER A 174 17.51 0.30 -18.22
C SER A 174 16.91 0.91 -19.50
N PRO A 175 15.77 1.64 -19.44
CA PRO A 175 15.25 2.28 -20.64
C PRO A 175 16.19 3.33 -21.24
N SER A 176 16.95 4.05 -20.40
CA SER A 176 17.91 5.04 -20.89
C SER A 176 19.11 4.40 -21.60
N MET A 177 19.55 3.22 -21.15
CA MET A 177 20.60 2.45 -21.82
C MET A 177 20.10 1.86 -23.14
N ASP A 178 18.89 1.27 -23.15
CA ASP A 178 18.30 0.68 -24.36
C ASP A 178 18.08 1.71 -25.47
N MET A 179 17.70 2.93 -25.09
CA MET A 179 17.53 4.06 -26.02
C MET A 179 18.87 4.72 -26.41
N GLY A 180 19.99 4.28 -25.83
CA GLY A 180 21.33 4.84 -26.11
C GLY A 180 21.58 6.23 -25.50
N ALA A 181 20.70 6.70 -24.60
CA ALA A 181 20.86 7.97 -23.89
C ALA A 181 21.95 7.91 -22.80
N VAL A 182 22.26 6.70 -22.31
CA VAL A 182 23.37 6.41 -21.40
C VAL A 182 24.19 5.27 -22.00
N GLN A 183 25.51 5.42 -22.06
CA GLN A 183 26.43 4.40 -22.56
C GLN A 183 27.38 3.95 -21.46
N VAL A 184 27.65 2.64 -21.40
CA VAL A 184 28.72 2.10 -20.55
C VAL A 184 30.05 2.42 -21.21
N VAL A 185 30.91 3.14 -20.51
CA VAL A 185 32.29 3.39 -20.96
C VAL A 185 33.12 2.18 -20.53
N GLU A 186 33.67 1.43 -21.49
CA GLU A 186 34.66 0.40 -21.20
C GLU A 186 35.99 1.09 -20.86
N GLU A 187 36.54 0.80 -19.68
CA GLU A 187 37.91 1.24 -19.33
C GLU A 187 38.91 0.37 -20.10
N GLU A 188 39.73 1.01 -20.94
CA GLU A 188 40.84 0.37 -21.69
C GLU A 188 42.03 -0.02 -20.80
#